data_AF-A0A7S2JSE3-F1
#
_entry.id   AF-A0A7S2JSE3-F1
#
_cell.length_a   1.000
_cell.length_b   1.000
_cell.length_c   1.000
_cell.angle_alpha   90.00
_cell.angle_beta   90.00
_cell.angle_gamma   90.00
#
_symmetry.space_group_name_H-M   'P 1'
#
loop_
_entity.id
_entity.type
_entity.pdbx_description
1 polymer ?
#
loop_
_entity_poly.entity_id
_entity_poly.type
_entity_poly.pdbx_seq_one_letter_code
_entity_poly.pdbx_strand_id
1 'polypeptide(L)'
;AGVADNSQFFLDNMIVGAGPEALFELSQMLKIVSSFFILRFVTVEAKSQRSLEQFEETEQVAFGELVPNFIFAFMSACIYFALAPIVNFAVAMYFIMNYKVFHHQALFVYAQKHDGGGRIMYLLNRMIFVTLYVSIVIFFSILTLKGAPAQATTFFYSMALLTLVMDLKIQQTFVQPSATLALLKAREIDEQTKLKIERGEKFRLYREA
;
A
#
# COMPACT_ATOMS: atom_id res chain seq x y z
N ALA A 1 -22.05 -19.05 18.22
CA ALA A 1 -21.33 -17.80 17.98
C ALA A 1 -21.80 -17.25 16.63
N GLY A 2 -22.52 -16.14 16.65
CA GLY A 2 -22.95 -15.46 15.42
C GLY A 2 -21.80 -14.74 14.75
N VAL A 3 -21.97 -14.34 13.48
CA VAL A 3 -20.97 -13.54 12.73
C VAL A 3 -20.63 -12.23 13.46
N ALA A 4 -21.58 -11.68 14.23
CA ALA A 4 -21.38 -10.50 15.07
C ALA A 4 -20.46 -10.77 16.28
N ASP A 5 -20.51 -11.95 16.89
CA ASP A 5 -19.63 -12.27 18.02
C ASP A 5 -18.17 -12.34 17.55
N ASN A 6 -17.95 -12.83 16.33
CA ASN A 6 -16.63 -12.85 15.70
C ASN A 6 -16.08 -11.45 15.41
N SER A 7 -16.90 -10.39 15.40
CA SER A 7 -16.40 -9.03 15.17
C SER A 7 -15.49 -8.54 16.29
N GLN A 8 -15.64 -9.07 17.50
CA GLN A 8 -14.76 -8.76 18.64
C GLN A 8 -13.33 -9.20 18.36
N PHE A 9 -13.13 -10.39 17.80
CA PHE A 9 -11.81 -10.86 17.39
C PHE A 9 -11.12 -9.90 16.39
N PHE A 10 -11.86 -9.37 15.42
CA PHE A 10 -11.32 -8.41 14.46
C PHE A 10 -10.98 -7.05 15.09
N LEU A 11 -11.81 -6.58 16.03
CA LEU A 11 -11.51 -5.37 16.80
C LEU A 11 -10.24 -5.55 17.63
N ASP A 12 -10.14 -6.65 18.36
CA ASP A 12 -8.99 -6.97 19.20
C ASP A 12 -7.73 -7.07 18.35
N ASN A 13 -7.77 -7.79 17.23
CA ASN A 13 -6.62 -7.90 16.33
C ASN A 13 -6.17 -6.53 15.78
N MET A 14 -7.10 -5.63 15.52
CA MET A 14 -6.76 -4.32 14.96
C MET A 14 -6.28 -3.32 16.02
N ILE A 15 -6.83 -3.37 17.23
CA ILE A 15 -6.40 -2.55 18.36
C ILE A 15 -5.05 -3.05 18.90
N VAL A 16 -4.90 -4.36 19.07
CA VAL A 16 -3.76 -4.97 19.77
C VAL A 16 -2.61 -5.32 18.82
N GLY A 17 -2.91 -5.78 17.60
CA GLY A 17 -1.88 -6.04 16.60
C GLY A 17 -1.53 -4.76 15.84
N ALA A 18 -2.49 -4.27 15.06
CA ALA A 18 -2.22 -3.25 14.06
C ALA A 18 -1.96 -1.84 14.63
N GLY A 19 -2.48 -1.53 15.82
CA GLY A 19 -2.25 -0.26 16.50
C GLY A 19 -0.79 -0.09 16.98
N PRO A 20 -0.29 -0.98 17.87
CA PRO A 20 1.09 -0.96 18.32
C PRO A 20 2.10 -1.10 17.17
N GLU A 21 1.83 -1.94 16.17
CA GLU A 21 2.71 -2.08 14.99
C GLU A 21 2.98 -0.75 14.30
N ALA A 22 1.95 0.05 14.04
CA ALA A 22 2.11 1.38 13.43
C ALA A 22 2.89 2.36 14.33
N LEU A 23 2.80 2.24 15.66
CA LEU A 23 3.60 3.04 16.58
C LEU A 23 5.07 2.56 16.64
N PHE A 24 5.28 1.25 16.60
CA PHE A 24 6.62 0.65 16.56
C PHE A 24 7.34 1.02 15.27
N GLU A 25 6.64 0.96 14.13
CA GLU A 25 7.09 1.46 12.84
C GLU A 25 7.49 2.94 12.92
N LEU A 26 6.61 3.80 13.45
CA LEU A 26 6.93 5.22 13.62
C LEU A 26 8.19 5.44 14.46
N SER A 27 8.33 4.70 15.57
CA SER A 27 9.47 4.82 16.48
C SER A 27 10.77 4.27 15.90
N GLN A 28 10.70 3.42 14.86
CA GLN A 28 11.82 2.65 14.33
C GLN A 28 12.64 1.99 15.43
N MET A 29 11.93 1.42 16.41
CA MET A 29 12.56 0.91 17.62
C MET A 29 13.67 -0.09 17.30
N LEU A 30 13.47 -0.95 16.30
CA LEU A 30 14.47 -1.91 15.85
C LEU A 30 15.77 -1.25 15.37
N LYS A 31 15.70 -0.11 14.66
CA LYS A 31 16.89 0.63 14.20
C LYS A 31 17.61 1.36 15.31
N ILE A 32 16.86 2.02 16.19
CA ILE A 32 17.47 2.74 17.31
C ILE A 32 18.21 1.73 18.20
N VAL A 33 17.59 0.58 18.46
CA VAL A 33 18.19 -0.48 19.26
C VAL A 33 19.39 -1.10 18.54
N SER A 34 19.28 -1.45 17.26
CA SER A 34 20.40 -2.04 16.52
C SER A 34 21.56 -1.07 16.37
N SER A 35 21.30 0.20 16.03
CA SER A 35 22.30 1.27 15.94
C SER A 35 22.98 1.48 17.29
N PHE A 36 22.20 1.54 18.38
CA PHE A 36 22.74 1.68 19.73
C PHE A 36 23.68 0.52 20.09
N PHE A 37 23.30 -0.73 19.81
CA PHE A 37 24.15 -1.89 20.10
C PHE A 37 25.37 -1.96 19.16
N ILE A 38 25.21 -1.70 17.86
CA ILE A 38 26.31 -1.74 16.89
C ILE A 38 27.34 -0.67 17.24
N LEU A 39 26.94 0.56 17.52
CA LEU A 39 27.84 1.65 17.92
C LEU A 39 28.51 1.38 19.27
N ARG A 40 27.86 0.61 20.16
CA ARG A 40 28.41 0.25 21.46
C ARG A 40 29.50 -0.83 21.37
N PHE A 41 29.37 -1.78 20.44
CA PHE A 41 30.29 -2.91 20.30
C PHE A 41 31.33 -2.75 19.19
N VAL A 42 31.09 -1.90 18.19
CA VAL A 42 32.02 -1.64 17.09
C VAL A 42 32.73 -0.32 17.32
N THR A 43 34.04 -0.36 17.55
CA THR A 43 34.87 0.85 17.65
C THR A 43 34.89 1.56 16.30
N VAL A 44 34.20 2.70 16.20
CA VAL A 44 34.01 3.48 14.96
C VAL A 44 35.34 3.85 14.31
N GLU A 45 36.39 4.10 15.11
CA GLU A 45 37.74 4.45 14.64
C GLU A 45 38.50 3.31 13.94
N ALA A 46 38.08 2.05 14.12
CA ALA A 46 38.77 0.88 13.57
C ALA A 46 38.22 0.42 12.20
N LYS A 47 37.17 1.07 11.68
CA LYS A 47 36.47 0.66 10.45
C LYS A 47 36.59 1.69 9.33
N SER A 48 36.69 1.21 8.10
CA SER A 48 36.71 2.05 6.89
C SER A 48 35.41 2.83 6.74
N GLN A 49 35.47 4.06 6.23
CA GLN A 49 34.30 4.93 6.01
C GLN A 49 33.20 4.26 5.17
N ARG A 50 33.58 3.47 4.16
CA ARG A 50 32.63 2.68 3.36
C ARG A 50 31.85 1.65 4.18
N SER A 51 32.49 1.08 5.20
CA SER A 51 31.81 0.12 6.09
C SER A 51 30.89 0.82 7.08
N LEU A 52 31.13 2.09 7.40
CA LEU A 52 30.24 2.92 8.22
C LEU A 52 29.00 3.32 7.43
N GLU A 53 29.16 3.73 6.16
CA GLU A 53 28.05 4.05 5.24
C GLU A 53 27.07 2.88 5.06
N GLN A 54 27.57 1.64 5.10
CA GLN A 54 26.71 0.46 5.00
C GLN A 54 25.79 0.29 6.22
N PHE A 55 26.18 0.79 7.40
CA PHE A 55 25.32 0.79 8.59
C PHE A 55 24.32 1.96 8.60
N GLU A 56 24.53 2.96 7.77
CA GLU A 56 23.61 4.08 7.54
C GLU A 56 22.63 3.81 6.39
N GLU A 57 22.67 2.62 5.77
CA GLU A 57 21.77 2.28 4.66
C GLU A 57 20.31 2.33 5.14
N THR A 58 19.56 3.25 4.53
CA THR A 58 18.14 3.49 4.78
C THR A 58 17.31 2.26 4.42
N GLU A 59 16.21 2.08 5.15
CA GLU A 59 15.36 0.91 4.97
C GLU A 59 14.45 1.04 3.75
N GLN A 60 14.15 -0.10 3.15
CA GLN A 60 13.21 -0.22 2.06
C GLN A 60 11.84 -0.64 2.62
N VAL A 61 10.78 -0.02 2.13
CA VAL A 61 9.40 -0.42 2.43
C VAL A 61 9.19 -1.88 2.03
N ALA A 62 8.87 -2.72 3.01
CA ALA A 62 8.51 -4.12 2.81
C ALA A 62 7.04 -4.25 2.34
N PHE A 63 6.78 -3.92 1.07
CA PHE A 63 5.43 -3.98 0.50
C PHE A 63 4.75 -5.35 0.66
N GLY A 64 5.52 -6.44 0.70
CA GLY A 64 5.00 -7.80 0.86
C GLY A 64 4.35 -8.08 2.22
N GLU A 65 4.78 -7.37 3.26
CA GLU A 65 4.22 -7.50 4.62
C GLU A 65 3.16 -6.43 4.87
N LEU A 66 3.43 -5.22 4.37
CA LEU A 66 2.57 -4.05 4.54
C LEU A 66 1.21 -4.20 3.83
N VAL A 67 1.22 -4.60 2.55
CA VAL A 67 0.01 -4.60 1.72
C VAL A 67 -1.06 -5.58 2.23
N PRO A 68 -0.73 -6.84 2.58
CA PRO A 68 -1.72 -7.78 3.11
C PRO A 68 -2.45 -7.27 4.35
N ASN A 69 -1.75 -6.58 5.26
CA ASN A 69 -2.35 -6.03 6.48
C ASN A 69 -3.41 -4.96 6.16
N PHE A 70 -3.11 -4.06 5.23
CA PHE A 70 -4.08 -3.06 4.77
C PHE A 70 -5.28 -3.68 4.03
N ILE A 71 -5.04 -4.67 3.17
CA ILE A 71 -6.11 -5.36 2.45
C ILE A 71 -7.00 -6.15 3.42
N PHE A 72 -6.42 -6.75 4.46
CA PHE A 72 -7.17 -7.43 5.51
C PHE A 72 -8.06 -6.47 6.30
N ALA A 73 -7.54 -5.30 6.70
CA ALA A 73 -8.33 -4.26 7.36
C ALA A 73 -9.44 -3.71 6.45
N PHE A 74 -9.16 -3.54 5.15
CA PHE A 74 -10.18 -3.13 4.18
C PHE A 74 -11.27 -4.20 4.01
N MET A 75 -10.88 -5.47 3.94
CA MET A 75 -11.82 -6.59 3.85
C MET A 75 -12.73 -6.68 5.08
N SER A 76 -12.17 -6.51 6.28
CA SER A 76 -12.97 -6.53 7.51
C SER A 76 -13.99 -5.37 7.51
N ALA A 77 -13.60 -4.17 7.07
CA ALA A 77 -14.52 -3.05 6.91
C ALA A 77 -15.67 -3.39 5.94
N CYS A 78 -15.37 -3.96 4.76
CA CYS A 78 -16.41 -4.32 3.79
C CYS A 78 -17.40 -5.36 4.34
N ILE A 79 -16.91 -6.38 5.05
CA ILE A 79 -17.75 -7.46 5.60
C ILE A 79 -18.61 -6.97 6.76
N TYR A 80 -18.00 -6.24 7.69
CA TYR A 80 -18.67 -5.78 8.91
C TYR A 80 -19.43 -4.47 8.72
N PHE A 81 -19.43 -3.90 7.51
CA PHE A 81 -19.95 -2.56 7.24
C PHE A 81 -21.36 -2.35 7.84
N ALA A 82 -22.27 -3.26 7.53
CA ALA A 82 -23.66 -3.22 7.96
C ALA A 82 -23.96 -4.05 9.23
N LEU A 83 -22.99 -4.84 9.72
CA LEU A 83 -23.17 -5.72 10.89
C LEU A 83 -22.75 -5.05 12.20
N ALA A 84 -21.60 -4.38 12.17
CA ALA A 84 -20.96 -3.80 13.35
C ALA A 84 -20.29 -2.48 12.95
N PRO A 85 -21.03 -1.35 12.93
CA PRO A 85 -20.49 -0.07 12.46
C PRO A 85 -19.31 0.44 13.30
N ILE A 86 -19.21 -0.01 14.55
CA ILE A 86 -18.06 0.28 15.42
C ILE A 86 -16.73 -0.26 14.85
N VAL A 87 -16.77 -1.39 14.14
CA VAL A 87 -15.61 -1.95 13.45
C VAL A 87 -15.13 -1.00 12.37
N ASN A 88 -16.03 -0.44 11.56
CA ASN A 88 -15.63 0.53 10.52
C ASN A 88 -14.99 1.77 11.13
N PHE A 89 -15.51 2.27 12.25
CA PHE A 89 -14.92 3.43 12.92
C PHE A 89 -13.50 3.14 13.38
N ALA A 90 -13.28 1.96 13.97
CA ALA A 90 -11.94 1.51 14.32
C ALA A 90 -11.04 1.38 13.08
N VAL A 91 -11.53 0.83 11.97
CA VAL A 91 -10.75 0.66 10.73
C VAL A 91 -10.40 2.02 10.13
N ALA A 92 -11.33 2.97 10.15
CA ALA A 92 -11.10 4.33 9.69
C ALA A 92 -10.00 5.02 10.51
N MET A 93 -10.05 4.89 11.84
CA MET A 93 -8.99 5.38 12.72
C MET A 93 -7.64 4.72 12.44
N TYR A 94 -7.64 3.40 12.18
CA TYR A 94 -6.45 2.66 11.76
C TYR A 94 -5.85 3.25 10.47
N PHE A 95 -6.64 3.47 9.42
CA PHE A 95 -6.15 4.07 8.18
C PHE A 95 -5.65 5.51 8.35
N ILE A 96 -6.31 6.33 9.16
CA ILE A 96 -5.88 7.71 9.45
C ILE A 96 -4.52 7.72 10.15
N MET A 97 -4.33 6.85 11.14
CA MET A 97 -3.07 6.75 11.87
C MET A 97 -1.94 6.28 10.95
N ASN A 98 -2.17 5.19 10.20
CA ASN A 98 -1.21 4.64 9.27
C ASN A 98 -0.87 5.63 8.15
N TYR A 99 -1.84 6.38 7.63
CA TYR A 99 -1.57 7.43 6.65
C TYR A 99 -0.55 8.44 7.19
N LYS A 100 -0.70 8.92 8.43
CA LYS A 100 0.25 9.88 9.02
C LYS A 100 1.62 9.26 9.25
N VAL A 101 1.68 8.03 9.77
CA VAL A 101 2.94 7.32 10.04
C VAL A 101 3.70 7.07 8.75
N PHE A 102 3.09 6.41 7.77
CA PHE A 102 3.75 6.08 6.51
C PHE A 102 4.05 7.33 5.67
N HIS A 103 3.27 8.40 5.78
CA HIS A 103 3.61 9.67 5.15
C HIS A 103 4.91 10.27 5.73
N HIS A 104 5.07 10.25 7.05
CA HIS A 104 6.30 10.71 7.69
C HIS A 104 7.48 9.81 7.31
N GLN A 105 7.33 8.50 7.41
CA GLN A 105 8.41 7.57 7.08
C GLN A 105 8.81 7.62 5.60
N ALA A 106 7.85 7.80 4.68
CA ALA A 106 8.13 7.94 3.26
C ALA A 106 8.97 9.19 2.91
N LEU A 107 8.86 10.25 3.71
CA LEU A 107 9.60 11.49 3.50
C LEU A 107 11.00 11.47 4.14
N PHE A 108 11.13 10.88 5.33
CA PHE A 108 12.33 11.05 6.16
C PHE A 108 13.19 9.80 6.33
N VAL A 109 12.70 8.62 5.96
CA VAL A 109 13.30 7.36 6.40
C VAL A 109 13.48 6.40 5.25
N TYR A 110 12.41 6.13 4.52
CA TYR A 110 12.44 5.12 3.50
C TYR A 110 13.20 5.64 2.28
N ALA A 111 14.20 4.87 1.85
CA ALA A 111 14.80 5.07 0.53
C ALA A 111 14.65 3.80 -0.29
N GLN A 112 13.89 3.90 -1.36
CA GLN A 112 13.67 2.79 -2.27
C GLN A 112 14.89 2.62 -3.17
N LYS A 113 15.51 1.43 -3.14
CA LYS A 113 16.61 1.08 -4.06
C LYS A 113 16.11 0.82 -5.49
N HIS A 114 14.83 0.48 -5.63
CA HIS A 114 14.21 0.11 -6.89
C HIS A 114 12.95 0.94 -7.08
N ASP A 115 12.80 1.56 -8.25
CA ASP A 115 11.57 2.26 -8.60
C ASP A 115 10.63 1.28 -9.31
N GLY A 116 9.46 1.05 -8.70
CA GLY A 116 8.43 0.14 -9.23
C GLY A 116 7.59 0.78 -10.35
N GLY A 117 7.75 2.08 -10.63
CA GLY A 117 7.01 2.79 -11.68
C GLY A 117 5.48 2.75 -11.47
N GLY A 118 5.02 2.62 -10.22
CA GLY A 118 3.60 2.56 -9.86
C GLY A 118 2.91 1.21 -10.13
N ARG A 119 3.63 0.15 -10.52
CA ARG A 119 3.03 -1.17 -10.82
C ARG A 119 2.22 -1.78 -9.66
N ILE A 120 2.59 -1.45 -8.43
CA ILE A 120 1.87 -1.88 -7.22
C ILE A 120 0.41 -1.44 -7.20
N MET A 121 0.07 -0.32 -7.85
CA MET A 121 -1.30 0.18 -7.93
C MET A 121 -2.22 -0.79 -8.67
N TYR A 122 -1.72 -1.48 -9.71
CA TYR A 122 -2.51 -2.48 -10.45
C TYR A 122 -2.82 -3.70 -9.58
N LEU A 123 -1.84 -4.13 -8.78
CA LEU A 123 -2.01 -5.23 -7.83
C LEU A 123 -3.03 -4.86 -6.76
N LEU A 124 -2.90 -3.68 -6.16
CA LEU A 124 -3.84 -3.15 -5.16
C LEU A 124 -5.26 -3.04 -5.72
N ASN A 125 -5.42 -2.47 -6.92
CA ASN A 125 -6.72 -2.38 -7.58
C ASN A 125 -7.37 -3.76 -7.75
N ARG A 126 -6.60 -4.75 -8.20
CA ARG A 126 -7.10 -6.14 -8.33
C ARG A 126 -7.49 -6.73 -6.98
N MET A 127 -6.70 -6.52 -5.93
CA MET A 127 -7.01 -7.00 -4.58
C MET A 127 -8.30 -6.37 -4.03
N ILE A 128 -8.50 -5.06 -4.22
CA ILE A 128 -9.73 -4.35 -3.82
C ILE A 128 -10.96 -4.97 -4.47
N PHE A 129 -10.94 -5.22 -5.78
CA PHE A 129 -12.06 -5.86 -6.48
C PHE A 129 -12.32 -7.28 -5.98
N VAL A 130 -11.26 -8.08 -5.74
CA VAL A 130 -11.40 -9.42 -5.15
C VAL A 130 -12.06 -9.35 -3.77
N THR A 131 -11.63 -8.42 -2.92
CA THR A 131 -12.25 -8.17 -1.61
C THR A 131 -13.72 -7.78 -1.73
N LEU A 132 -14.08 -6.94 -2.70
CA LEU A 132 -15.48 -6.57 -2.97
C LEU A 132 -16.30 -7.79 -3.40
N TYR A 133 -15.83 -8.60 -4.34
CA TYR A 133 -16.52 -9.83 -4.75
C TYR A 133 -16.77 -10.77 -3.58
N VAL A 134 -15.76 -10.98 -2.72
CA VAL A 134 -15.90 -11.79 -1.50
C VAL A 134 -16.94 -11.19 -0.56
N SER A 135 -16.92 -9.87 -0.34
CA SER A 135 -17.88 -9.19 0.53
C SER A 135 -19.33 -9.32 0.03
N ILE A 136 -19.56 -9.28 -1.28
CA ILE A 136 -20.89 -9.44 -1.90
C ILE A 136 -21.42 -10.85 -1.64
N VAL A 137 -20.59 -11.88 -1.82
CA VAL A 137 -20.97 -13.28 -1.58
C VAL A 137 -21.29 -13.52 -0.09
N ILE A 138 -20.47 -12.96 0.81
CA ILE A 138 -20.68 -13.08 2.26
C ILE A 138 -21.99 -12.37 2.65
N PHE A 139 -22.23 -11.16 2.16
CA PHE A 139 -23.45 -10.41 2.49
C PHE A 139 -24.72 -11.10 1.96
N PHE A 140 -24.66 -11.65 0.75
CA PHE A 140 -25.72 -12.49 0.19
C PHE A 140 -26.02 -13.69 1.09
N SER A 141 -24.98 -14.37 1.57
CA SER A 141 -25.10 -15.52 2.47
C SER A 141 -25.77 -15.13 3.79
N ILE A 142 -25.38 -14.00 4.37
CA ILE A 142 -25.95 -13.49 5.62
C ILE A 142 -27.43 -13.11 5.47
N LEU A 143 -27.79 -12.40 4.41
CA LEU A 143 -29.19 -12.01 4.17
C LEU A 143 -30.09 -13.22 3.91
N THR A 144 -29.58 -14.23 3.21
CA THR A 144 -30.29 -15.49 2.97
C THR A 144 -30.55 -16.22 4.28
N LEU A 145 -29.54 -16.33 5.15
CA LEU A 145 -29.67 -16.93 6.48
C LEU A 145 -30.61 -16.14 7.41
N LYS A 146 -30.71 -14.81 7.24
CA LYS A 146 -31.66 -13.96 7.97
C LYS A 146 -33.11 -14.08 7.49
N GLY A 147 -33.41 -14.92 6.49
CA GLY A 147 -34.77 -15.15 6.01
C GLY A 147 -35.31 -14.11 5.03
N ALA A 148 -34.43 -13.32 4.40
CA ALA A 148 -34.80 -12.30 3.40
C ALA A 148 -34.26 -12.64 1.99
N PRO A 149 -34.63 -13.79 1.39
CA PRO A 149 -34.02 -14.27 0.15
C PRO A 149 -34.26 -13.33 -1.05
N ALA A 150 -35.42 -12.68 -1.13
CA ALA A 150 -35.73 -11.74 -2.22
C ALA A 150 -34.86 -10.47 -2.18
N GLN A 151 -34.53 -9.98 -0.98
CA GLN A 151 -33.61 -8.85 -0.82
C GLN A 151 -32.17 -9.27 -1.09
N ALA A 152 -31.79 -10.48 -0.65
CA ALA A 152 -30.46 -11.04 -0.89
C ALA A 152 -30.18 -11.16 -2.40
N THR A 153 -31.09 -11.75 -3.17
CA THR A 153 -30.91 -11.90 -4.63
C THR A 153 -30.84 -10.56 -5.33
N THR A 154 -31.75 -9.62 -5.01
CA THR A 154 -31.74 -8.28 -5.59
C THR A 154 -30.43 -7.55 -5.30
N PHE A 155 -29.93 -7.61 -4.06
CA PHE A 155 -28.63 -7.06 -3.67
C PHE A 155 -27.48 -7.70 -4.45
N PHE A 156 -27.45 -9.03 -4.52
CA PHE A 156 -26.37 -9.76 -5.18
C PHE A 156 -26.27 -9.39 -6.66
N TYR A 157 -27.38 -9.43 -7.41
CA TYR A 157 -27.35 -9.11 -8.84
C TYR A 157 -27.01 -7.64 -9.09
N SER A 158 -27.59 -6.72 -8.32
CA SER A 158 -27.32 -5.28 -8.49
C SER A 158 -25.86 -4.92 -8.19
N MET A 159 -25.33 -5.38 -7.05
CA MET A 159 -23.95 -5.10 -6.66
C MET A 159 -22.94 -5.86 -7.52
N ALA A 160 -23.16 -7.14 -7.81
CA ALA A 160 -22.24 -7.91 -8.65
C ALA A 160 -22.14 -7.32 -10.07
N LEU A 161 -23.26 -6.90 -10.66
CA LEU A 161 -23.25 -6.26 -11.98
C LEU A 161 -22.49 -4.93 -11.94
N LEU A 162 -22.75 -4.09 -10.95
CA LEU A 162 -22.05 -2.81 -10.79
C LEU A 162 -20.54 -3.02 -10.62
N THR A 163 -20.13 -3.91 -9.71
CA THR A 163 -18.71 -4.20 -9.45
C THR A 163 -18.03 -4.76 -10.70
N LEU A 164 -18.68 -5.68 -11.43
CA LEU A 164 -18.14 -6.26 -12.66
C LEU A 164 -17.96 -5.21 -13.76
N VAL A 165 -18.97 -4.37 -14.02
CA VAL A 165 -18.88 -3.31 -15.03
C VAL A 165 -17.77 -2.33 -14.68
N MET A 166 -17.62 -1.97 -13.41
CA MET A 166 -16.56 -1.06 -12.95
C MET A 166 -15.17 -1.69 -13.07
N ASP A 167 -15.01 -2.96 -12.68
CA ASP A 167 -13.75 -3.70 -12.83
C ASP A 167 -13.34 -3.73 -14.31
N LEU A 168 -14.24 -4.15 -15.21
CA LEU A 168 -13.96 -4.18 -16.65
C LEU A 168 -13.60 -2.79 -17.20
N LYS A 169 -14.35 -1.75 -16.83
CA LYS A 169 -14.07 -0.38 -17.28
C LYS A 169 -12.72 0.12 -16.79
N ILE A 170 -12.36 -0.13 -15.52
CA ILE A 170 -11.08 0.30 -14.96
C ILE A 170 -9.92 -0.45 -15.61
N GLN A 171 -10.07 -1.75 -15.83
CA GLN A 171 -9.07 -2.57 -16.51
C GLN A 171 -8.80 -2.04 -17.92
N GLN A 172 -9.84 -1.78 -18.70
CA GLN A 172 -9.71 -1.31 -20.09
C GLN A 172 -9.23 0.14 -20.19
N THR A 173 -9.73 1.01 -19.32
CA THR A 173 -9.48 2.46 -19.43
C THR A 173 -8.16 2.87 -18.79
N PHE A 174 -7.79 2.27 -17.66
CA PHE A 174 -6.66 2.72 -16.85
C PHE A 174 -5.53 1.70 -16.77
N VAL A 175 -5.82 0.44 -16.46
CA VAL A 175 -4.77 -0.55 -16.17
C VAL A 175 -4.00 -0.92 -17.45
N GLN A 176 -4.69 -1.29 -18.52
CA GLN A 176 -4.05 -1.71 -19.76
C GLN A 176 -3.18 -0.60 -20.39
N PRO A 177 -3.66 0.66 -20.54
CA PRO A 177 -2.82 1.72 -21.09
C PRO A 177 -1.64 2.08 -20.19
N SER A 178 -1.84 2.13 -18.88
CA SER A 178 -0.80 2.56 -17.93
C SER A 178 0.27 1.49 -17.70
N ALA A 179 0.01 0.23 -18.04
CA ALA A 179 1.00 -0.84 -17.98
C ALA A 179 2.13 -0.69 -19.02
N THR A 180 1.92 0.13 -20.05
CA THR A 180 2.86 0.33 -21.15
C THR A 180 3.24 1.80 -21.30
N LEU A 181 4.48 2.08 -21.71
CA LEU A 181 4.88 3.44 -22.06
C LEU A 181 4.35 3.76 -23.46
N ALA A 182 3.51 4.79 -23.58
CA ALA A 182 3.00 5.23 -24.87
C ALA A 182 4.16 5.67 -25.80
N LEU A 183 4.18 5.17 -27.04
CA LEU A 183 5.24 5.45 -28.02
C LEU A 183 5.43 6.95 -28.27
N LEU A 184 4.35 7.73 -28.25
CA LEU A 184 4.41 9.18 -28.36
C LEU A 184 5.20 9.82 -27.22
N LYS A 185 5.00 9.34 -25.98
CA LYS A 185 5.73 9.82 -24.81
C LYS A 185 7.18 9.35 -24.82
N ALA A 186 7.43 8.11 -25.25
CA ALA A 186 8.78 7.59 -25.44
C ALA A 186 9.58 8.47 -26.42
N ARG A 187 9.01 8.79 -27.59
CA ARG A 187 9.61 9.69 -28.57
C ARG A 187 9.90 11.09 -27.98
N GLU A 188 8.96 11.66 -27.24
CA GLU A 188 9.14 12.96 -26.59
C GLU A 188 10.31 12.94 -25.59
N ILE A 189 10.43 11.88 -24.79
CA ILE A 189 11.53 11.69 -23.84
C ILE A 189 12.86 11.57 -24.58
N ASP A 190 12.90 10.83 -25.69
CA ASP A 190 14.10 10.68 -26.52
C ASP A 190 14.55 12.01 -27.15
N GLU A 191 13.61 12.79 -27.68
CA GLU A 191 13.89 14.13 -28.23
C GLU A 191 14.41 15.09 -27.14
N GLN A 192 13.78 15.11 -25.97
CA GLN A 192 14.24 15.93 -24.84
C GLN A 192 15.63 15.50 -24.35
N THR A 193 15.92 14.20 -24.36
CA THR A 193 17.22 13.67 -23.94
C THR A 193 18.32 14.10 -24.91
N LYS A 194 18.06 14.02 -26.22
CA LYS A 194 18.98 14.54 -27.26
C LYS A 194 19.29 16.02 -27.06
N LEU A 195 18.25 16.84 -26.88
CA LEU A 195 18.42 18.28 -26.67
C LEU A 195 19.19 18.62 -25.39
N LYS A 196 19.08 17.83 -24.33
CA LYS A 196 19.86 18.00 -23.10
C LYS A 196 21.34 17.69 -23.32
N ILE A 197 21.64 16.61 -24.04
CA ILE A 197 23.01 16.21 -24.38
C ILE A 197 23.68 17.29 -25.23
N GLU A 198 23.03 17.73 -26.31
CA GLU A 198 23.56 18.78 -27.19
C GLU A 198 23.83 20.10 -26.45
N ARG A 199 22.93 20.48 -25.53
CA ARG A 199 23.15 21.65 -24.67
C ARG A 199 24.37 21.46 -23.79
N GLY A 200 24.49 20.29 -23.15
CA GLY A 200 25.62 19.95 -22.29
C GLY A 200 26.95 20.02 -23.02
N GLU A 201 27.02 19.49 -24.24
CA GLU A 201 28.22 19.55 -25.10
C GLU A 201 28.58 21.00 -25.47
N LYS A 202 27.60 21.81 -25.89
CA LYS A 202 27.84 23.24 -26.15
C LYS A 202 28.38 23.97 -24.91
N PHE A 203 27.80 23.72 -23.73
CA PHE A 203 28.30 24.32 -22.48
C PHE A 203 29.73 23.90 -22.14
N ARG A 204 30.14 22.68 -22.47
CA ARG A 204 31.54 22.23 -22.28
C ARG A 204 32.48 22.96 -23.24
N LEU A 205 32.11 23.08 -24.51
CA LEU A 205 32.89 23.81 -25.51
C LEU A 205 33.10 25.28 -25.12
N TYR A 206 32.07 25.95 -24.60
CA TYR A 206 32.20 27.33 -24.10
C TYR A 206 33.07 27.47 -22.85
N ARG A 207 33.28 26.40 -22.08
CA ARG A 207 34.14 26.42 -20.88
C ARG A 207 35.61 26.18 -21.23
N GLU A 208 35.86 25.49 -22.34
CA GLU A 208 37.21 25.11 -22.80
C GLU A 208 37.84 26.14 -23.76
N ALA A 209 37.04 27.10 -24.27
CA ALA A 209 37.46 28.24 -25.09
C ALA A 209 37.70 29.50 -24.26
#